data_AF-A0A6A4Q0Y4-F1
#
_entry.id   AF-A0A6A4Q0Y4-F1
#
_cell.length_a   1.000
_cell.length_b   1.000
_cell.length_c   1.000
_cell.angle_alpha   90.00
_cell.angle_beta   90.00
_cell.angle_gamma   90.00
#
_symmetry.space_group_name_H-M   'P 1'
#
loop_
_entity.id
_entity.type
_entity.pdbx_description
1 polymer ?
#
loop_
_entity_poly.entity_id
_entity_poly.type
_entity_poly.pdbx_seq_one_letter_code
_entity_poly.pdbx_strand_id
1 'polypeptide(L)'
;MLTKSTKKICGLVINRIRGSLPENKRFIYIGDGKGDYCPTLKLEGSDFVMPRKDYPLSNQIFSDPKLVNAEVHEWSSGEELESILLKLINKLIIEIKM
;
A
#
# COMPACT_ATOMS: atom_id res chain seq x y z
N MET A 1 -12.89 4.78 -35.13
CA MET A 1 -12.76 3.50 -34.39
C MET A 1 -12.54 3.86 -32.93
N LEU A 2 -13.57 3.80 -32.09
CA LEU A 2 -13.45 4.11 -30.66
C LEU A 2 -12.62 2.99 -30.04
N THR A 3 -11.38 3.27 -29.66
CA THR A 3 -10.60 2.36 -28.83
C THR A 3 -11.31 2.29 -27.49
N LYS A 4 -12.09 1.22 -27.26
CA LYS A 4 -12.57 0.89 -25.92
C LYS A 4 -11.32 0.57 -25.11
N SER A 5 -10.76 1.58 -24.45
CA SER A 5 -9.73 1.40 -23.44
C SER A 5 -10.36 0.54 -22.36
N THR A 6 -10.00 -0.74 -22.32
CA THR A 6 -10.42 -1.66 -21.27
C THR A 6 -9.95 -1.07 -19.95
N LYS A 7 -10.89 -0.50 -19.17
CA LYS A 7 -10.61 0.07 -17.85
C LYS A 7 -10.05 -1.06 -16.98
N LYS A 8 -8.74 -1.07 -16.76
CA LYS A 8 -8.05 -2.05 -15.91
C LYS A 8 -8.66 -1.98 -14.50
N ILE A 9 -9.32 -3.06 -14.07
CA ILE A 9 -10.03 -3.18 -12.77
C ILE A 9 -9.02 -3.44 -11.62
N CYS A 10 -7.82 -2.86 -11.70
CA CYS A 10 -6.74 -3.11 -10.76
C CYS A 10 -6.74 -1.98 -9.71
N GLY A 11 -6.95 -2.34 -8.45
CA GLY A 11 -6.90 -1.42 -7.31
C GLY A 11 -8.07 -0.43 -7.21
N LEU A 12 -9.22 -0.69 -7.87
CA LEU A 12 -10.39 0.20 -7.80
C LEU A 12 -10.89 0.45 -6.37
N VAL A 13 -10.70 -0.53 -5.47
CA VAL A 13 -11.08 -0.40 -4.06
C VAL A 13 -10.31 0.75 -3.39
N ILE A 14 -9.01 0.89 -3.63
CA ILE A 14 -8.18 1.97 -3.09
C ILE A 14 -8.66 3.33 -3.62
N ASN A 15 -8.91 3.42 -4.93
CA ASN A 15 -9.43 4.65 -5.53
C ASN A 15 -10.79 5.04 -4.93
N ARG A 16 -11.69 4.07 -4.70
CA ARG A 16 -13.01 4.31 -4.12
C ARG A 16 -12.91 4.77 -2.66
N ILE A 17 -12.06 4.14 -1.86
CA ILE A 17 -11.83 4.52 -0.46
C ILE A 17 -11.24 5.94 -0.42
N ARG A 18 -10.18 6.21 -1.19
CA ARG A 18 -9.56 7.55 -1.23
C ARG A 18 -10.55 8.63 -1.67
N GLY A 19 -11.33 8.40 -2.71
CA GLY A 19 -12.34 9.35 -3.17
C GLY A 19 -13.49 9.59 -2.18
N SER A 20 -13.61 8.78 -1.12
CA SER A 20 -14.58 8.96 -0.03
C SER A 20 -14.00 9.64 1.22
N LEU A 21 -12.70 9.92 1.22
CA LEU A 21 -11.97 10.50 2.34
C LEU A 21 -11.49 11.93 2.00
N PRO A 22 -11.18 12.76 3.03
CA PRO A 22 -10.45 14.01 2.81
C PRO A 22 -9.10 13.79 2.12
N GLU A 23 -8.65 14.75 1.32
CA GLU A 23 -7.44 14.65 0.48
C GLU A 23 -6.13 14.39 1.26
N ASN A 24 -6.09 14.70 2.56
CA ASN A 24 -4.90 14.56 3.39
C ASN A 24 -4.78 13.21 4.13
N LYS A 25 -5.62 12.23 3.79
CA LYS A 25 -5.56 10.90 4.43
C LYS A 25 -4.51 10.02 3.76
N ARG A 26 -3.62 9.47 4.58
CA ARG A 26 -2.58 8.51 4.20
C ARG A 26 -3.04 7.08 4.49
N PHE A 27 -2.59 6.13 3.70
CA PHE A 27 -2.88 4.71 3.87
C PHE A 27 -1.67 3.94 4.40
N ILE A 28 -1.97 2.93 5.21
CA ILE A 28 -1.07 1.83 5.55
C ILE A 28 -1.77 0.56 5.06
N TYR A 29 -1.26 -0.06 4.00
CA TYR A 29 -1.81 -1.30 3.45
C TYR A 29 -1.03 -2.50 3.99
N ILE A 30 -1.71 -3.49 4.58
CA ILE A 30 -1.07 -4.70 5.13
C ILE A 30 -1.62 -5.92 4.36
N GLY A 31 -0.75 -6.82 3.92
CA GLY A 31 -1.19 -8.04 3.23
C GLY A 31 -0.04 -9.00 2.91
N ASP A 32 -0.38 -10.18 2.40
CA ASP A 32 0.57 -11.23 2.01
C ASP A 32 0.20 -11.89 0.66
N GLY A 33 -1.02 -11.69 0.19
CA GLY A 33 -1.59 -12.42 -0.93
C GLY A 33 -1.28 -11.82 -2.29
N LYS A 34 -1.29 -12.66 -3.33
CA LYS A 34 -1.14 -12.22 -4.73
C LYS A 34 -2.24 -11.24 -5.17
N GLY A 35 -3.45 -11.37 -4.60
CA GLY A 35 -4.58 -10.47 -4.86
C GLY A 35 -4.35 -9.04 -4.39
N ASP A 36 -3.43 -8.85 -3.44
CA ASP A 36 -3.13 -7.56 -2.83
C ASP A 36 -2.21 -6.69 -3.67
N TYR A 37 -1.52 -7.26 -4.66
CA TYR A 37 -0.58 -6.49 -5.49
C TYR A 37 -1.27 -5.39 -6.30
N CYS A 38 -2.48 -5.65 -6.81
CA CYS A 38 -3.20 -4.65 -7.60
C CYS A 38 -3.60 -3.39 -6.79
N PRO A 39 -4.14 -3.53 -5.57
CA PRO A 39 -4.31 -2.43 -4.63
C PRO A 39 -3.04 -1.61 -4.36
N THR A 40 -1.87 -2.24 -4.17
CA THR A 40 -0.65 -1.50 -3.81
C THR A 40 -0.15 -0.57 -4.92
N LEU A 41 -0.44 -0.88 -6.19
CA LEU A 41 -0.16 -0.01 -7.33
C LEU A 41 -0.97 1.31 -7.35
N LYS A 42 -1.96 1.46 -6.46
CA LYS A 42 -2.78 2.68 -6.31
C LYS A 42 -2.41 3.50 -5.09
N LEU A 43 -1.42 3.06 -4.33
CA LEU A 43 -0.86 3.84 -3.25
C LEU A 43 0.02 4.97 -3.81
N GLU A 44 0.10 6.07 -3.07
CA GLU A 44 0.85 7.29 -3.36
C GLU A 44 2.14 7.34 -2.55
N GLY A 45 3.05 8.27 -2.87
CA GLY A 45 4.37 8.36 -2.23
C GLY A 45 4.33 8.68 -0.73
N SER A 46 3.21 9.20 -0.23
CA SER A 46 2.99 9.42 1.20
C SER A 46 2.43 8.17 1.90
N ASP A 47 1.97 7.16 1.18
CA ASP A 47 1.41 5.95 1.78
C ASP A 47 2.50 4.94 2.18
N PHE A 48 2.07 3.91 2.91
CA PHE A 48 2.88 2.78 3.30
C PHE A 48 2.25 1.47 2.84
N VAL A 49 3.08 0.50 2.49
CA VAL A 49 2.68 -0.89 2.29
C VAL A 49 3.54 -1.80 3.15
N MET A 50 2.90 -2.78 3.77
CA MET A 50 3.52 -3.73 4.69
C MET A 50 3.30 -5.18 4.19
N PRO A 51 4.09 -5.65 3.20
CA PRO A 51 3.94 -6.99 2.68
C PRO A 51 4.60 -8.02 3.60
N ARG A 52 3.96 -9.18 3.77
CA ARG A 52 4.62 -10.29 4.49
C ARG A 52 5.82 -10.79 3.68
N LYS A 53 6.97 -10.86 4.34
CA LYS A 53 8.24 -11.30 3.75
C LYS A 53 8.13 -12.72 3.22
N ASP A 54 8.70 -12.98 2.04
CA ASP A 54 8.74 -14.28 1.36
C ASP A 54 7.36 -14.80 0.87
N TYR A 55 6.31 -13.98 0.95
CA TYR A 55 4.97 -14.29 0.45
C TYR A 55 4.71 -13.64 -0.92
N PRO A 56 3.67 -14.06 -1.66
CA PRO A 56 3.41 -13.59 -3.02
C PRO A 56 3.37 -12.07 -3.17
N LEU A 57 2.79 -11.33 -2.21
CA LEU A 57 2.77 -9.87 -2.28
C LEU A 57 4.17 -9.27 -2.24
N SER A 58 5.00 -9.68 -1.28
CA SER A 58 6.40 -9.23 -1.17
C SER A 58 7.15 -9.55 -2.46
N ASN A 59 7.10 -10.81 -2.91
CA ASN A 59 7.80 -11.26 -4.12
C ASN A 59 7.43 -10.41 -5.36
N GLN A 60 6.16 -10.04 -5.52
CA GLN A 60 5.73 -9.19 -6.63
C GLN A 60 6.21 -7.75 -6.50
N ILE A 61 6.17 -7.16 -5.30
CA ILE A 61 6.66 -5.81 -5.05
C ILE A 61 8.17 -5.73 -5.32
N PHE A 62 8.95 -6.69 -4.83
CA PHE A 62 10.41 -6.68 -5.01
C PHE A 62 10.86 -7.10 -6.42
N SER A 63 9.99 -7.72 -7.22
CA SER A 63 10.30 -8.01 -8.63
C SER A 63 10.40 -6.76 -9.51
N ASP A 64 9.61 -5.72 -9.21
CA ASP A 64 9.70 -4.39 -9.83
C ASP A 64 9.24 -3.31 -8.84
N PRO A 65 10.13 -2.86 -7.94
CA PRO A 65 9.78 -1.90 -6.89
C PRO A 65 9.30 -0.56 -7.41
N LYS A 66 9.65 -0.19 -8.65
CA LYS A 66 9.32 1.10 -9.25
C LYS A 66 7.82 1.26 -9.55
N LEU A 67 7.07 0.16 -9.55
CA LEU A 67 5.63 0.16 -9.79
C LEU A 67 4.81 0.53 -8.54
N VAL A 68 5.40 0.43 -7.36
CA VAL A 68 4.77 0.79 -6.09
C VAL A 68 5.36 2.11 -5.61
N ASN A 69 4.53 3.15 -5.58
CA ASN A 69 5.00 4.48 -5.16
C ASN A 69 5.15 4.61 -3.64
N ALA A 70 4.50 3.75 -2.86
CA ALA A 70 4.47 3.80 -1.40
C ALA A 70 5.77 3.32 -0.73
N GLU A 71 6.01 3.76 0.51
CA GLU A 71 7.10 3.27 1.35
C GLU A 71 6.82 1.81 1.77
N VAL A 72 7.76 0.90 1.49
CA VAL A 72 7.59 -0.55 1.70
C VAL A 72 8.26 -0.99 3.00
N HIS A 73 7.53 -1.72 3.85
CA HIS A 73 8.04 -2.31 5.10
C HIS A 73 7.66 -3.78 5.24
N GLU A 74 8.58 -4.70 4.98
CA GLU A 74 8.31 -6.13 5.15
C GLU A 74 8.13 -6.51 6.63
N TRP A 75 7.35 -7.56 6.87
CA TRP A 75 7.24 -8.20 8.19
C TRP A 75 7.22 -9.73 8.05
N SER A 76 7.76 -10.42 9.06
CA SER A 76 7.90 -11.89 9.07
C SER A 76 7.08 -12.54 10.17
N SER A 77 6.87 -11.83 11.29
CA SER A 77 6.08 -12.28 12.44
C SER A 77 5.04 -11.24 12.88
N GLY A 78 4.12 -11.64 13.76
CA GLY A 78 3.11 -10.73 14.32
C GLY A 78 3.74 -9.62 15.17
N GLU A 79 4.81 -9.93 15.90
CA GLU A 79 5.56 -8.98 16.74
C GLU A 79 6.29 -7.93 15.89
N GLU A 80 6.89 -8.36 14.76
CA GLU A 80 7.51 -7.44 13.82
C GLU A 80 6.48 -6.54 13.14
N LEU A 81 5.35 -7.12 12.71
CA LEU A 81 4.21 -6.37 12.17
C LEU A 81 3.73 -5.31 13.17
N GLU A 82 3.51 -5.67 14.42
CA GLU A 82 3.09 -4.75 15.49
C GLU A 82 4.11 -3.63 15.69
N SER A 83 5.39 -3.97 15.83
CA SER A 83 6.47 -3.00 16.06
C SER A 83 6.58 -1.97 14.94
N ILE A 84 6.56 -2.43 13.68
CA ILE A 84 6.63 -1.55 12.51
C ILE A 84 5.36 -0.70 12.42
N LEU A 85 4.17 -1.29 12.58
CA LEU A 85 2.91 -0.56 12.48
C LEU A 85 2.82 0.57 13.51
N LEU A 86 3.19 0.30 14.76
CA LEU A 86 3.24 1.32 15.82
C LEU A 86 4.24 2.44 15.49
N LYS A 87 5.42 2.10 14.93
CA LYS A 87 6.40 3.08 14.48
C LYS A 87 5.83 3.99 13.39
N LEU A 88 5.13 3.43 12.41
CA LEU A 88 4.51 4.21 11.32
C LEU A 88 3.38 5.11 11.83
N ILE A 89 2.51 4.60 12.69
CA ILE A 89 1.44 5.41 13.31
C ILE A 89 2.04 6.56 14.12
N ASN A 90 3.08 6.30 14.92
CA ASN A 90 3.75 7.34 15.70
C ASN A 90 4.41 8.40 14.81
N LYS A 91 5.06 7.99 13.70
CA LYS A 91 5.60 8.90 12.67
C LYS A 91 4.49 9.83 12.15
N LEU A 92 3.34 9.27 11.76
CA LEU A 92 2.18 10.02 11.28
C LEU A 92 1.63 11.00 12.31
N ILE A 93 1.50 10.59 13.57
CA ILE A 93 1.00 11.45 14.65
C ILE A 93 1.93 12.64 14.90
N ILE A 94 3.25 12.42 14.86
CA ILE A 94 4.24 13.49 15.05
C ILE A 94 4.16 14.47 13.89
N GLU A 95 4.13 13.99 12.64
CA GLU A 95 4.04 14.83 11.45
C GLU A 95 2.76 15.69 11.41
N ILE A 96 1.64 15.23 12.00
CA ILE A 96 0.39 16.02 12.11
C ILE A 96 0.48 17.12 13.19
N LYS A 97 1.32 16.94 14.20
CA LYS A 97 1.44 17.88 15.34
C LYS A 97 2.46 19.00 15.10
N MET A 98 3.30 18.87 14.08
CA MET A 98 4.23 19.92 13.64
C MET A 98 3.53 20.85 12.66
#